data_AF-A0A929Y9A8-F1
#
_entry.id   AF-A0A929Y9A8-F1
#
_cell.length_a   1.000
_cell.length_b   1.000
_cell.length_c   1.000
_cell.angle_alpha   90.00
_cell.angle_beta   90.00
_cell.angle_gamma   90.00
#
_symmetry.space_group_name_H-M   'P 1'
#
loop_
_entity.id
_entity.type
_entity.pdbx_description
1 polymer ?
#
loop_
_entity_poly.entity_id
_entity_poly.type
_entity_poly.pdbx_seq_one_letter_code
_entity_poly.pdbx_strand_id
1 'polypeptide(L)'
;IGTANALATKNIHWDFTPLLKGPLGDKSKTFVACDCLVLPKRSKNVDLSMKLIKYLTSAKVMSDFHERLYHQPPITMDDPYKSEDVFASLYTDYADNMQALPVFSNATGMYDALYKNLQSVMLGQMKGDEALSETTRYYNENLK
;
A
#
# COMPACT_ATOMS: atom_id res chain seq x y z
N ILE A 1 7.54 -1.07 5.34
CA ILE A 1 7.50 0.40 5.51
C ILE A 1 8.18 0.68 6.83
N GLY A 2 9.30 1.42 6.83
CA GLY A 2 10.06 1.73 8.04
C GLY A 2 9.16 2.47 9.02
N THR A 3 9.19 2.08 10.29
CA THR A 3 8.48 2.80 11.34
C THR A 3 9.51 3.59 12.14
N ALA A 4 9.10 4.74 12.67
CA ALA A 4 9.89 5.58 13.58
C ALA A 4 10.60 4.78 14.69
N ASN A 5 10.01 3.66 15.11
CA ASN A 5 10.56 2.76 16.13
C ASN A 5 11.90 2.13 15.72
N ALA A 6 12.17 1.93 14.43
CA ALA A 6 13.47 1.45 13.97
C ALA A 6 14.58 2.48 14.29
N LEU A 7 14.29 3.78 14.21
CA LEU A 7 15.23 4.86 14.55
C LEU A 7 15.56 4.89 16.05
N ALA A 8 14.70 4.33 16.89
CA ALA A 8 14.95 4.23 18.34
C ALA A 8 15.95 3.11 18.71
N THR A 9 16.37 2.27 17.75
CA THR A 9 17.27 1.14 18.02
C THR A 9 18.71 1.61 18.14
N LYS A 10 19.26 1.60 19.36
CA LYS A 10 20.57 2.24 19.65
C LYS A 10 21.81 1.39 19.33
N ASN A 11 21.66 0.14 18.90
CA ASN A 11 22.78 -0.80 18.70
C ASN A 11 22.77 -1.50 17.34
N ILE A 12 21.97 -1.01 16.37
CA ILE A 12 21.93 -1.53 15.01
C ILE A 12 22.15 -0.37 14.05
N HIS A 13 23.23 -0.43 13.29
CA HIS A 13 23.45 0.48 12.17
C HIS A 13 22.62 -0.01 10.99
N TRP A 14 21.47 0.63 10.79
CA TRP A 14 20.61 0.33 9.66
C TRP A 14 20.41 1.58 8.80
N ASP A 15 20.13 1.33 7.53
CA ASP A 15 19.68 2.32 6.57
C ASP A 15 18.67 1.64 5.64
N PHE A 16 18.00 2.39 4.77
CA PHE A 16 17.01 1.86 3.84
C PHE A 16 17.25 2.34 2.41
N THR A 17 16.97 1.45 1.47
CA THR A 17 16.88 1.78 0.05
C THR A 17 15.42 1.64 -0.37
N PRO A 18 14.73 2.71 -0.81
CA PRO A 18 13.31 2.69 -1.15
C PRO A 18 12.93 1.61 -2.17
N LEU A 19 13.84 1.31 -3.09
CA LEU A 19 13.60 0.41 -4.20
C LEU A 19 14.90 -0.23 -4.69
N LEU A 20 14.90 -1.55 -4.82
CA LEU A 20 16.00 -2.27 -5.47
C LEU A 20 15.82 -2.22 -7.00
N LYS A 21 16.91 -1.89 -7.71
CA LYS A 21 16.91 -1.90 -9.18
C LYS A 21 16.84 -3.34 -9.66
N GLY A 22 15.78 -3.66 -10.40
CA GLY A 22 15.62 -4.95 -11.07
C GLY A 22 16.07 -4.90 -12.53
N PRO A 23 15.71 -5.91 -13.34
CA PRO A 23 15.94 -5.90 -14.80
C PRO A 23 15.33 -4.68 -15.52
N LEU A 24 14.35 -4.02 -14.91
CA LEU A 24 13.71 -2.80 -15.42
C LEU A 24 14.40 -1.50 -14.93
N GLY A 25 15.52 -1.59 -14.22
CA GLY A 25 16.26 -0.45 -13.69
C GLY A 25 15.41 0.41 -12.75
N ASP A 26 15.40 1.72 -12.99
CA ASP A 26 14.67 2.71 -12.17
C ASP A 26 13.14 2.66 -12.36
N LYS A 27 12.65 1.78 -13.25
CA LYS A 27 11.22 1.56 -13.49
C LYS A 27 10.59 0.52 -12.59
N SER A 28 11.37 -0.11 -11.69
CA SER A 28 10.82 -1.03 -10.69
C SER A 28 9.67 -0.35 -9.92
N LYS A 29 8.62 -1.11 -9.59
CA LYS A 29 7.47 -0.62 -8.83
C LYS A 29 7.28 -1.46 -7.58
N THR A 30 6.66 -0.88 -6.56
CA THR A 30 6.26 -1.58 -5.35
C THR A 30 4.83 -1.22 -4.98
N PHE A 31 4.17 -2.12 -4.25
CA PHE A 31 2.84 -1.85 -3.73
C PHE A 31 2.91 -0.91 -2.52
N VAL A 32 2.05 0.09 -2.50
CA VAL A 32 1.78 0.92 -1.32
C VAL A 32 0.39 0.61 -0.79
N ALA A 33 0.27 0.54 0.53
CA ALA A 33 -1.03 0.41 1.17
C ALA A 33 -1.80 1.73 1.03
N CYS A 34 -3.02 1.66 0.50
CA CYS A 34 -3.94 2.78 0.42
C CYS A 34 -5.19 2.44 1.22
N ASP A 35 -5.22 2.90 2.47
CA ASP A 35 -6.38 2.73 3.33
C ASP A 35 -7.50 3.69 2.92
N CYS A 36 -8.74 3.23 3.01
CA CYS A 36 -9.91 4.03 2.65
C CYS A 36 -11.01 3.94 3.70
N LEU A 37 -11.71 5.06 3.88
CA LEU A 37 -12.96 5.08 4.63
C LEU A 37 -14.11 4.69 3.68
N VAL A 38 -14.85 3.64 4.05
CA VAL A 38 -15.95 3.12 3.22
C VAL A 38 -17.28 3.48 3.86
N LEU A 39 -18.19 4.07 3.07
CA LEU A 39 -19.58 4.29 3.48
C LEU A 39 -20.44 3.07 3.11
N PRO A 40 -21.01 2.34 4.06
CA PRO A 40 -21.90 1.22 3.73
C PRO A 40 -23.17 1.72 3.03
N LYS A 41 -23.57 1.06 1.94
CA LYS A 41 -24.82 1.37 1.20
C LYS A 41 -26.07 1.36 2.08
N ARG A 42 -26.06 0.58 3.16
CA ARG A 42 -27.14 0.48 4.16
C ARG A 42 -27.15 1.60 5.20
N SER A 43 -26.32 2.63 5.06
CA SER A 43 -26.31 3.74 6.02
C SER A 43 -27.67 4.41 6.07
N LYS A 44 -28.24 4.52 7.28
CA LYS A 44 -29.53 5.15 7.51
C LYS A 44 -29.47 6.68 7.41
N ASN A 45 -28.26 7.26 7.46
CA ASN A 45 -28.04 8.69 7.37
C ASN A 45 -26.73 8.97 6.61
N VAL A 46 -26.83 8.94 5.29
CA VAL A 46 -25.70 9.15 4.37
C VAL A 46 -25.06 10.52 4.57
N ASP A 47 -25.86 11.58 4.74
CA ASP A 47 -25.35 12.94 4.88
C ASP A 47 -24.49 13.12 6.12
N LEU A 48 -24.96 12.65 7.29
CA LEU A 48 -24.19 12.72 8.52
C LEU A 48 -22.93 11.85 8.44
N SER A 49 -23.03 10.67 7.82
CA SER A 49 -21.88 9.78 7.64
C SER A 49 -20.82 10.42 6.74
N MET A 50 -21.21 11.09 5.67
CA MET A 50 -20.29 11.81 4.79
C MET A 50 -19.66 13.02 5.49
N LYS A 51 -20.41 13.74 6.34
CA LYS A 51 -19.85 14.81 7.19
C LYS A 51 -18.79 14.26 8.15
N LEU A 52 -19.03 13.10 8.75
CA LEU A 52 -18.04 12.45 9.62
C LEU A 52 -16.78 12.05 8.86
N ILE A 53 -16.92 11.43 7.68
CA ILE A 53 -15.77 11.06 6.83
C ILE A 53 -14.93 12.32 6.53
N LYS A 54 -15.56 13.40 6.05
CA LYS A 54 -14.87 14.68 5.77
C LYS A 54 -14.19 15.27 7.00
N TYR A 55 -14.82 15.16 8.17
CA TYR A 55 -14.24 15.64 9.42
C TYR A 55 -12.99 14.82 9.81
N LEU A 56 -13.08 13.49 9.75
CA LEU A 56 -11.97 12.59 10.06
C LEU A 56 -10.78 12.78 9.12
N THR A 57 -11.03 13.04 7.84
CA THR A 57 -9.99 13.31 6.84
C THR A 57 -9.64 14.79 6.71
N SER A 58 -10.06 15.65 7.64
CA SER A 58 -9.67 17.06 7.63
C SER A 58 -8.23 17.22 8.10
N ALA A 59 -7.54 18.27 7.63
CA ALA A 59 -6.16 18.54 8.02
C ALA A 59 -5.97 18.56 9.54
N LYS A 60 -6.84 19.25 10.28
CA LYS A 60 -6.75 19.31 11.76
C LYS A 60 -6.79 17.93 12.42
N VAL A 61 -7.67 17.03 11.96
CA VAL A 61 -7.80 15.70 12.57
C VAL A 61 -6.66 14.79 12.13
N MET A 62 -6.31 14.80 10.84
CA MET A 62 -5.19 14.00 10.32
C MET A 62 -3.85 14.43 10.90
N SER A 63 -3.64 15.73 11.09
CA SER A 63 -2.42 16.25 11.71
C SER A 63 -2.25 15.76 13.15
N ASP A 64 -3.32 15.71 13.96
CA ASP A 64 -3.30 15.16 15.32
C ASP A 64 -3.11 13.64 15.31
N PHE A 65 -3.76 12.94 14.38
CA PHE A 65 -3.59 11.50 14.17
C PHE A 65 -2.14 11.15 13.81
N HIS A 66 -1.56 11.90 12.87
CA HIS A 66 -0.20 11.69 12.40
C HIS A 66 0.85 11.97 13.47
N GLU A 67 0.57 12.87 14.41
CA GLU A 67 1.47 13.20 15.50
C GLU A 67 1.38 12.20 16.67
N ARG A 68 0.19 11.68 16.94
CA ARG A 68 -0.06 10.91 18.18
C ARG A 68 -0.09 9.41 17.99
N LEU A 69 -0.47 8.95 16.81
CA LEU A 69 -0.77 7.53 16.57
C LEU A 69 0.11 6.95 15.49
N TYR A 70 0.27 7.64 14.36
CA TYR A 70 0.98 7.06 13.23
C TYR A 70 1.60 8.08 12.29
N HIS A 71 2.93 8.16 12.28
CA HIS A 71 3.70 9.10 11.47
C HIS A 71 3.64 8.69 9.99
N GLN A 72 2.59 9.10 9.29
CA GLN A 72 2.39 8.88 7.86
C GLN A 72 2.41 10.20 7.08
N PRO A 73 2.60 10.13 5.75
CA PRO A 73 2.53 11.32 4.92
C PRO A 73 1.13 11.95 4.97
N PRO A 74 1.03 13.28 4.82
CA PRO A 74 -0.24 13.98 4.83
C PRO A 74 -1.11 13.53 3.66
N ILE A 75 -2.42 13.41 3.90
CA ILE A 75 -3.42 13.07 2.88
C ILE A 75 -4.19 14.28 2.36
N THR A 76 -3.91 15.46 2.91
CA THR A 76 -4.45 16.75 2.47
C THR A 76 -3.33 17.73 2.16
N MET A 77 -3.55 18.66 1.22
CA MET A 77 -2.53 19.63 0.78
C MET A 77 -2.11 20.63 1.88
N ASP A 78 -2.94 20.77 2.91
CA ASP A 78 -2.83 21.70 4.02
C ASP A 78 -2.34 21.05 5.33
N ASP A 79 -2.08 19.74 5.36
CA ASP A 79 -1.42 19.06 6.49
C ASP A 79 0.09 18.99 6.24
N PRO A 80 0.96 19.53 7.12
CA PRO A 80 2.40 19.46 6.95
C PRO A 80 2.91 18.02 7.08
N TYR A 81 4.03 17.71 6.41
CA TYR A 81 4.73 16.44 6.62
C TYR A 81 5.25 16.37 8.06
N LYS A 82 4.87 15.30 8.78
CA LYS A 82 5.22 15.08 10.19
C LYS A 82 6.04 13.81 10.44
N SER A 83 6.33 13.02 9.40
CA SER A 83 7.21 11.87 9.52
C SER A 83 8.68 12.31 9.43
N GLU A 84 9.59 11.36 9.60
CA GLU A 84 11.02 11.61 9.73
C GLU A 84 11.64 11.92 8.36
N ASP A 85 12.49 12.96 8.30
CA ASP A 85 13.11 13.45 7.06
C ASP A 85 13.79 12.36 6.23
N VAL A 86 14.32 11.32 6.89
CA VAL A 86 14.94 10.18 6.24
C VAL A 86 13.99 9.45 5.29
N PHE A 87 12.68 9.47 5.56
CA PHE A 87 11.65 8.88 4.72
C PHE A 87 10.99 9.86 3.74
N ALA A 88 11.35 11.15 3.75
CA ALA A 88 10.70 12.14 2.89
C ALA A 88 10.84 11.80 1.40
N SER A 89 12.03 11.34 0.98
CA SER A 89 12.33 10.94 -0.40
C SER A 89 11.43 9.81 -0.90
N LEU A 90 10.90 8.97 0.00
CA LEU A 90 9.96 7.90 -0.33
C LEU A 90 8.68 8.45 -0.97
N TYR A 91 8.24 9.62 -0.50
CA TYR A 91 6.99 10.28 -0.91
C TYR A 91 7.20 11.41 -1.91
N THR A 92 8.44 11.81 -2.18
CA THR A 92 8.78 12.78 -3.23
C THR A 92 9.44 12.10 -4.43
N ASP A 93 10.65 11.59 -4.24
CA ASP A 93 11.53 11.15 -5.32
C ASP A 93 11.12 9.77 -5.86
N TYR A 94 10.53 8.94 -4.99
CA TYR A 94 10.07 7.59 -5.31
C TYR A 94 8.53 7.47 -5.42
N ALA A 95 7.81 8.59 -5.42
CA ALA A 95 6.34 8.61 -5.45
C ALA A 95 5.79 7.81 -6.65
N ASP A 96 6.37 8.00 -7.83
CA ASP A 96 5.96 7.28 -9.05
C ASP A 96 6.22 5.77 -8.96
N ASN A 97 7.17 5.33 -8.14
CA ASN A 97 7.48 3.91 -7.96
C ASN A 97 6.45 3.18 -7.11
N MET A 98 5.63 3.92 -6.35
CA MET A 98 4.56 3.36 -5.54
C MET A 98 3.28 3.21 -6.34
N GLN A 99 2.66 2.04 -6.25
CA GLN A 99 1.40 1.76 -6.90
C GLN A 99 0.43 1.15 -5.88
N ALA A 100 -0.79 1.64 -5.84
CA ALA A 100 -1.85 0.97 -5.10
C ALA A 100 -2.14 -0.39 -5.78
N LEU A 101 -2.56 -1.38 -4.99
CA LEU A 101 -3.09 -2.62 -5.57
C LEU A 101 -4.33 -2.28 -6.42
N PRO A 102 -4.39 -2.73 -7.68
CA PRO A 102 -5.57 -2.55 -8.51
C PRO A 102 -6.82 -3.14 -7.85
N VAL A 103 -7.90 -2.36 -7.81
CA VAL A 103 -9.19 -2.80 -7.27
C VAL A 103 -10.12 -3.17 -8.42
N PHE A 104 -10.53 -4.44 -8.47
CA PHE A 104 -11.49 -4.96 -9.43
C PHE A 104 -12.27 -6.14 -8.82
N SER A 105 -13.37 -6.53 -9.47
CA SER A 105 -14.21 -7.65 -9.02
C SER A 105 -13.38 -8.91 -8.81
N ASN A 106 -13.51 -9.54 -7.64
CA ASN A 106 -12.82 -10.78 -7.29
C ASN A 106 -11.28 -10.72 -7.33
N ALA A 107 -10.69 -9.51 -7.25
CA ALA A 107 -9.24 -9.32 -7.19
C ALA A 107 -8.56 -10.11 -6.06
N THR A 108 -9.18 -10.18 -4.88
CA THR A 108 -8.67 -10.98 -3.75
C THR A 108 -8.48 -12.45 -4.12
N GLY A 109 -9.43 -13.04 -4.85
CA GLY A 109 -9.32 -14.43 -5.30
C GLY A 109 -8.21 -14.63 -6.33
N MET A 110 -8.01 -13.66 -7.23
CA MET A 110 -6.90 -13.67 -8.18
C MET A 110 -5.55 -13.56 -7.46
N TYR A 111 -5.41 -12.67 -6.49
CA TYR A 111 -4.17 -12.51 -5.72
C TYR A 111 -3.83 -13.73 -4.87
N ASP A 112 -4.84 -14.37 -4.24
CA ASP A 112 -4.64 -15.64 -3.54
C ASP A 112 -4.10 -16.74 -4.46
N ALA A 113 -4.67 -16.89 -5.66
CA ALA A 113 -4.18 -17.81 -6.68
C ALA A 113 -2.75 -17.46 -7.13
N LEU A 114 -2.45 -16.17 -7.36
CA LEU A 114 -1.11 -15.71 -7.70
C LEU A 114 -0.09 -16.08 -6.63
N TYR A 115 -0.39 -15.82 -5.36
CA TYR A 115 0.55 -16.10 -4.28
C TYR A 115 0.81 -17.59 -4.08
N LYS A 116 -0.22 -18.43 -4.22
CA LYS A 116 -0.06 -19.89 -4.22
C LYS A 116 0.83 -20.36 -5.36
N ASN A 117 0.62 -19.84 -6.57
CA ASN A 117 1.45 -20.18 -7.73
C ASN A 117 2.90 -19.70 -7.58
N LEU A 118 3.12 -18.49 -7.05
CA LEU A 118 4.46 -18.00 -6.74
C LEU A 118 5.16 -18.86 -5.69
N GLN A 119 4.43 -19.35 -4.68
CA GLN A 119 4.97 -20.31 -3.72
C GLN A 119 5.39 -21.61 -4.41
N SER A 120 4.59 -22.15 -5.33
CA SER A 120 4.94 -23.32 -6.13
C SER A 120 6.21 -23.10 -6.97
N VAL A 121 6.40 -21.89 -7.51
CA VAL A 121 7.65 -21.51 -8.21
C VAL A 121 8.85 -21.58 -7.26
N MET A 122 8.72 -21.03 -6.05
CA MET A 122 9.79 -21.08 -5.05
C MET A 122 10.14 -22.52 -4.62
N LEU A 123 9.16 -23.42 -4.63
CA LEU A 123 9.34 -24.84 -4.34
C LEU A 123 9.85 -25.67 -5.55
N GLY A 124 10.04 -25.04 -6.72
CA GLY A 124 10.44 -25.73 -7.95
C GLY A 124 9.34 -26.62 -8.55
N GLN A 125 8.09 -26.44 -8.12
CA GLN A 125 6.93 -27.22 -8.57
C GLN A 125 6.23 -26.59 -9.78
N MET A 126 6.58 -25.35 -10.13
CA MET A 126 5.98 -24.59 -11.22
C MET A 126 7.03 -23.66 -11.83
N LYS A 127 6.90 -23.32 -13.12
CA LYS A 127 7.74 -22.29 -13.75
C LYS A 127 7.16 -20.89 -13.57
N GLY A 128 8.00 -19.86 -13.70
CA GLY A 128 7.58 -18.47 -13.50
C GLY A 128 6.53 -18.00 -14.52
N ASP A 129 6.64 -18.42 -15.77
CA ASP A 129 5.67 -18.16 -16.83
C ASP A 129 4.34 -18.90 -16.59
N GLU A 130 4.43 -20.16 -16.19
CA GLU A 130 3.29 -21.01 -15.84
C GLU A 130 2.47 -20.41 -14.69
N ALA A 131 3.14 -19.87 -13.65
CA ALA A 131 2.45 -19.21 -12.54
C ALA A 131 1.53 -18.08 -13.01
N LEU A 132 2.00 -17.26 -13.95
CA LEU A 132 1.23 -16.13 -14.50
C LEU A 132 0.08 -16.59 -15.38
N SER A 133 0.31 -17.57 -16.27
CA SER A 133 -0.73 -18.10 -17.14
C SER A 133 -1.83 -18.79 -16.35
N GLU A 134 -1.48 -19.58 -15.33
CA GLU A 134 -2.42 -20.31 -14.50
C GLU A 134 -3.26 -19.39 -13.62
N THR A 135 -2.67 -18.35 -13.05
CA THR A 135 -3.44 -17.32 -12.32
C THR A 135 -4.44 -16.62 -13.24
N THR A 136 -4.02 -16.28 -14.46
CA THR A 136 -4.88 -15.59 -15.44
C THR A 136 -6.03 -16.49 -15.89
N ARG A 137 -5.73 -17.76 -16.17
CA ARG A 137 -6.73 -18.78 -16.51
C ARG A 137 -7.74 -18.97 -15.40
N TYR A 138 -7.27 -19.17 -14.16
CA TYR A 138 -8.13 -19.34 -12.99
C TYR A 138 -9.09 -18.15 -12.82
N TYR A 139 -8.58 -16.93 -12.93
CA TYR A 139 -9.41 -15.73 -12.83
C TYR A 139 -10.50 -15.70 -13.92
N ASN A 140 -10.13 -15.92 -15.18
CA ASN A 140 -11.07 -15.84 -16.31
C ASN A 140 -12.14 -16.94 -16.28
N GLU A 141 -11.80 -18.15 -15.81
CA GLU A 141 -12.71 -19.30 -15.83
C GLU A 141 -13.57 -19.42 -14.56
N ASN A 142 -13.10 -18.89 -13.42
CA ASN A 142 -13.73 -19.15 -12.11
C ASN A 142 -14.16 -17.89 -11.34
N LEU A 143 -13.57 -16.72 -11.65
CA LEU A 143 -13.76 -15.51 -10.86
C LEU A 143 -14.34 -14.32 -11.64
N LYS A 144 -14.21 -14.29 -12.96
CA LYS A 144 -14.71 -13.19 -13.79
C LYS A 144 -16.22 -13.29 -14.02
#